data_AF-A0A645H5J2-F1
#
_entry.id   AF-A0A645H5J2-F1
#
_cell.length_a   1.000
_cell.length_b   1.000
_cell.length_c   1.000
_cell.angle_alpha   90.00
_cell.angle_beta   90.00
_cell.angle_gamma   90.00
#
_symmetry.space_group_name_H-M   'P 1'
#
loop_
_entity.id
_entity.type
_entity.pdbx_description
1 polymer ?
#
loop_
_entity_poly.entity_id
_entity_poly.type
_entity_poly.pdbx_seq_one_letter_code
_entity_poly.pdbx_strand_id
1 'polypeptide(L)'
;MQGFKAYSQESKLDIITRFQQSGATLISFCSSPDIPVSTKTLGRWMRELDGGTNGGSKMNPGKAESEDPRMVCYTIGTGGGRKAESGLGLEEMIAFQADVHECSTRLYRLSYTEGNRRMLAELRRKLS
;
A
#
# COMPACT_ATOMS: atom_id res chain seq x y z
N MET A 1 -30.93 20.46 -24.82
CA MET A 1 -29.80 20.11 -23.94
C MET A 1 -30.35 19.26 -22.81
N GLN A 2 -30.05 17.96 -22.78
CA GLN A 2 -30.53 17.07 -21.70
C GLN A 2 -29.76 17.39 -20.42
N GLY A 3 -30.48 17.84 -19.40
CA GLY A 3 -29.90 18.10 -18.08
C GLY A 3 -29.30 16.82 -17.52
N PHE A 4 -28.05 16.89 -17.08
CA PHE A 4 -27.41 15.81 -16.34
C PHE A 4 -28.21 15.56 -15.06
N LYS A 5 -29.07 14.54 -15.07
CA LYS A 5 -29.77 14.07 -13.86
C LYS A 5 -28.69 13.52 -12.93
N ALA A 6 -28.48 14.17 -11.81
CA ALA A 6 -27.56 13.68 -10.79
C ALA A 6 -28.02 12.28 -10.37
N TYR A 7 -27.12 11.30 -10.41
CA TYR A 7 -27.39 9.96 -9.91
C TYR A 7 -27.66 10.05 -8.41
N SER A 8 -28.77 9.46 -7.95
CA SER A 8 -28.99 9.28 -6.51
C SER A 8 -27.90 8.37 -5.95
N GLN A 9 -27.61 8.50 -4.65
CA GLN A 9 -26.62 7.65 -3.99
C GLN A 9 -27.02 6.17 -4.05
N GLU A 10 -28.32 5.88 -3.94
CA GLU A 10 -28.87 4.52 -4.06
C GLU A 10 -28.61 3.92 -5.45
N SER A 11 -28.90 4.69 -6.51
CA SER A 11 -28.64 4.26 -7.89
C SER A 11 -27.14 4.08 -8.16
N LYS A 12 -26.29 4.94 -7.58
CA LYS A 12 -24.83 4.80 -7.67
C LYS A 12 -24.36 3.48 -7.04
N LEU A 13 -24.84 3.16 -5.84
CA LEU A 13 -24.45 1.93 -5.13
C LEU A 13 -24.95 0.67 -5.86
N ASP A 14 -26.20 0.66 -6.32
CA ASP A 14 -26.77 -0.48 -7.09
C ASP A 14 -25.92 -0.79 -8.33
N ILE A 15 -25.54 0.23 -9.11
CA ILE A 15 -24.70 0.04 -10.30
C ILE A 15 -23.30 -0.48 -9.92
N ILE A 16 -22.70 0.01 -8.83
CA ILE A 16 -21.39 -0.47 -8.34
C ILE A 16 -21.48 -1.93 -7.91
N THR A 17 -22.53 -2.31 -7.16
CA THR A 17 -22.75 -3.69 -6.70
C THR A 17 -22.92 -4.64 -7.88
N ARG A 18 -23.75 -4.27 -8.87
CA ARG A 18 -23.91 -5.07 -10.10
C ARG A 18 -22.58 -5.24 -10.85
N PHE A 19 -21.76 -4.19 -10.91
CA PHE A 19 -20.43 -4.30 -11.51
C PHE A 19 -19.55 -5.30 -10.75
N GLN A 20 -19.44 -5.17 -9.44
CA GLN A 20 -18.61 -6.04 -8.60
C GLN A 20 -19.03 -7.52 -8.71
N GLN A 21 -20.33 -7.78 -8.83
CA GLN A 21 -20.87 -9.13 -9.00
C GLN A 21 -20.71 -9.68 -10.42
N SER A 22 -20.57 -8.82 -11.43
CA SER A 22 -20.51 -9.26 -12.84
C SER A 22 -19.19 -9.93 -13.24
N GLY A 23 -18.09 -9.66 -12.52
CA GLY A 23 -16.73 -10.07 -12.91
C GLY A 23 -16.24 -9.46 -14.24
N ALA A 24 -17.00 -8.53 -14.82
CA ALA A 24 -16.71 -7.93 -16.12
C ALA A 24 -15.73 -6.76 -16.00
N THR A 25 -15.01 -6.46 -17.08
CA THR A 25 -14.21 -5.23 -17.16
C THR A 25 -15.13 -3.99 -17.23
N LEU A 26 -14.62 -2.81 -16.82
CA LEU A 26 -15.39 -1.55 -16.90
C LEU A 26 -15.94 -1.30 -18.31
N ILE A 27 -15.16 -1.61 -19.35
CA ILE A 27 -15.53 -1.40 -20.75
C ILE A 27 -16.68 -2.33 -21.13
N SER A 28 -16.56 -3.63 -20.83
CA SER A 28 -17.61 -4.60 -21.15
C SER A 28 -18.89 -4.33 -20.38
N PHE A 29 -18.80 -3.93 -19.11
CA PHE A 29 -19.97 -3.63 -18.28
C PHE A 29 -20.71 -2.36 -18.74
N CYS A 30 -19.99 -1.27 -19.03
CA CYS A 30 -20.61 -0.02 -19.47
C CYS A 30 -21.02 -0.03 -20.96
N SER A 31 -20.63 -1.06 -21.72
CA SER A 31 -21.10 -1.25 -23.10
C SER A 31 -22.52 -1.85 -23.15
N SER A 32 -23.04 -2.34 -22.03
CA SER A 32 -24.41 -2.86 -21.97
C SER A 32 -25.44 -1.72 -22.09
N PRO A 33 -26.49 -1.88 -22.92
CA PRO A 33 -27.53 -0.87 -23.07
C PRO A 33 -28.30 -0.56 -21.77
N ASP A 34 -28.26 -1.49 -20.80
CA ASP A 34 -28.95 -1.35 -19.51
C ASP A 34 -28.15 -0.54 -18.47
N ILE A 35 -26.90 -0.19 -18.78
CA ILE A 35 -26.01 0.53 -17.86
C ILE A 35 -25.90 1.99 -18.32
N PRO A 36 -26.64 2.93 -17.70
CA PRO A 36 -26.70 4.32 -18.15
C PRO A 36 -25.46 5.16 -17.80
N VAL A 37 -24.34 4.53 -17.43
CA VAL A 37 -23.14 5.22 -16.96
C VAL A 37 -21.95 5.00 -17.88
N SER A 38 -21.20 6.07 -18.12
CA SER A 38 -19.95 5.96 -18.85
C SER A 38 -18.87 5.29 -18.02
N THR A 39 -17.93 4.63 -18.69
CA THR A 39 -16.73 4.00 -18.08
C THR A 39 -15.97 4.96 -17.16
N LYS A 40 -15.84 6.22 -17.55
CA LYS A 40 -15.19 7.27 -16.76
C LYS A 40 -15.92 7.57 -15.45
N THR A 41 -17.26 7.55 -15.49
CA THR A 41 -18.12 7.87 -14.34
C THR A 41 -18.09 6.73 -13.33
N LEU A 42 -18.29 5.49 -13.79
CA LEU A 42 -18.22 4.31 -12.93
C LEU A 42 -16.82 4.11 -12.33
N GLY A 43 -15.76 4.31 -13.13
CA GLY A 43 -14.39 4.26 -12.64
C GLY A 43 -14.05 5.36 -11.62
N ARG A 44 -14.71 6.53 -11.69
CA ARG A 44 -14.58 7.55 -10.64
C ARG A 44 -15.27 7.09 -9.35
N TRP A 45 -16.47 6.55 -9.46
CA TRP A 45 -17.23 6.10 -8.30
C TRP A 45 -16.55 4.98 -7.51
N MET A 46 -15.90 4.03 -8.17
CA MET A 46 -15.13 2.99 -7.47
C MET A 46 -13.93 3.56 -6.74
N ARG A 47 -13.19 4.49 -7.36
CA ARG A 47 -12.08 5.17 -6.70
C ARG A 47 -12.51 5.98 -5.47
N GLU A 48 -13.72 6.54 -5.50
CA GLU A 48 -14.29 7.24 -4.34
C GLU A 48 -14.70 6.26 -3.22
N LEU A 49 -15.21 5.07 -3.59
CA LEU A 49 -15.63 4.03 -2.65
C LEU A 49 -14.45 3.38 -1.92
N ASP A 50 -13.34 3.14 -2.63
CA ASP A 50 -12.15 2.48 -2.10
C ASP A 50 -11.25 3.36 -1.22
N GLY A 51 -11.60 4.65 -1.01
CA GLY A 51 -10.86 5.52 -0.09
C GLY A 51 -10.78 6.97 -0.54
N GLY A 52 -11.92 7.63 -0.70
CA GLY A 52 -11.99 9.03 -1.11
C GLY A 52 -11.26 10.00 -0.15
N THR A 53 -10.10 10.49 -0.56
CA THR A 53 -9.80 11.93 -0.55
C THR A 53 -8.88 12.26 -1.70
N ASN A 54 -9.23 13.31 -2.44
CA ASN A 54 -8.49 13.81 -3.59
C ASN A 54 -7.02 14.11 -3.24
N GLY A 55 -6.13 13.30 -3.80
CA GLY A 55 -4.72 13.60 -3.97
C GLY A 55 -4.18 12.53 -4.89
N GLY A 56 -3.71 12.92 -6.09
CA GLY A 56 -3.27 11.96 -7.10
C GLY A 56 -2.21 11.01 -6.55
N SER A 57 -2.63 9.79 -6.22
CA SER A 57 -1.72 8.73 -5.83
C SER A 57 -2.24 7.42 -6.41
N LYS A 58 -1.52 6.91 -7.41
CA LYS A 58 -1.71 5.55 -7.92
C LYS A 58 -1.28 4.59 -6.81
N MET A 59 -2.23 4.14 -5.99
CA MET A 59 -2.00 3.07 -5.01
C MET A 59 -2.59 1.79 -5.60
N ASN A 60 -1.73 0.81 -5.91
CA ASN A 60 -2.15 -0.57 -6.22
C ASN A 60 -2.49 -1.32 -4.92
N PRO A 61 -3.38 -2.33 -4.95
CA PRO A 61 -3.77 -3.09 -3.78
C PRO A 61 -2.66 -4.08 -3.42
N GLY A 62 -1.93 -3.80 -2.35
CA GLY A 62 -1.01 -4.72 -1.70
C GLY A 62 -1.50 -5.04 -0.30
N LYS A 63 -2.68 -5.65 -0.18
CA LYS A 63 -3.14 -6.20 1.10
C LYS A 63 -2.44 -7.54 1.31
N ALA A 64 -1.23 -7.51 1.86
CA ALA A 64 -0.72 -8.63 2.63
C ALA A 64 -1.17 -8.36 4.08
N GLU A 65 -2.31 -8.95 4.46
CA GLU A 65 -2.66 -9.03 5.87
C GLU A 65 -1.65 -10.00 6.51
N SER A 66 -0.60 -9.45 7.11
CA SER A 66 0.27 -10.22 7.99
C SER A 66 -0.49 -10.47 9.28
N GLU A 67 -0.79 -11.73 9.58
CA GLU A 67 -1.41 -12.14 10.85
C GLU A 67 -0.46 -11.94 12.06
N ASP A 68 0.82 -11.65 11.82
CA ASP A 68 1.77 -11.31 12.87
C ASP A 68 1.80 -9.79 13.12
N PRO A 69 1.34 -9.29 14.29
CA PRO A 69 1.32 -7.87 14.63
C PRO A 69 2.72 -7.25 14.76
N ARG A 70 3.81 -8.03 14.61
CA ARG A 70 5.19 -7.55 14.70
C ARG A 70 5.86 -7.28 13.35
N MET A 71 5.21 -7.57 12.22
CA MET A 71 5.76 -7.28 10.89
C MET A 71 5.19 -5.98 10.33
N VAL A 72 6.08 -5.02 10.05
CA VAL A 72 5.75 -3.79 9.31
C VAL A 72 6.34 -3.91 7.91
N CYS A 73 5.49 -4.12 6.91
CA CYS A 73 5.90 -4.17 5.52
C CYS A 73 5.86 -2.78 4.89
N TYR A 74 6.97 -2.31 4.34
CA TYR A 74 7.02 -1.09 3.52
C TYR A 74 7.06 -1.47 2.04
N THR A 75 6.15 -0.91 1.26
CA THR A 75 6.17 -1.06 -0.20
C THR A 75 7.08 0.01 -0.79
N ILE A 76 8.22 -0.38 -1.40
CA ILE A 76 9.02 0.55 -2.18
C ILE A 76 8.29 0.79 -3.50
N GLY A 77 7.59 1.92 -3.59
CA GLY A 77 6.89 2.32 -4.81
C GLY A 77 7.89 2.61 -5.94
N THR A 78 7.93 1.78 -6.96
CA THR A 78 8.57 2.06 -8.26
C THR A 78 7.72 3.03 -9.08
N GLY A 79 7.42 4.19 -8.48
CA GLY A 79 6.56 5.23 -9.05
C GLY A 79 7.30 6.55 -9.15
N GLY A 80 8.23 6.67 -10.09
CA GLY A 80 8.81 7.97 -10.44
C GLY A 80 10.26 7.90 -10.91
N GLY A 81 10.44 7.72 -12.23
CA GLY A 81 11.45 8.39 -13.06
C GLY A 81 12.81 8.79 -12.49
N ARG A 82 13.42 7.98 -11.63
CA ARG A 82 14.87 7.97 -11.43
C ARG A 82 15.27 6.53 -11.52
N LYS A 83 16.13 6.24 -12.50
CA LYS A 83 16.83 4.97 -12.60
C LYS A 83 17.64 4.88 -11.30
N ALA A 84 17.08 4.23 -10.29
CA ALA A 84 17.80 3.92 -9.06
C ALA A 84 18.93 2.99 -9.52
N GLU A 85 20.13 3.54 -9.62
CA GLU A 85 21.32 2.74 -9.79
C GLU A 85 21.34 1.75 -8.62
N SER A 86 21.13 0.48 -8.96
CA SER A 86 21.32 -0.68 -8.08
C SER A 86 20.85 -0.47 -6.64
N GLY A 87 19.53 -0.51 -6.42
CA GLY A 87 19.02 -0.89 -5.10
C GLY A 87 19.56 -2.28 -4.74
N LEU A 88 19.92 -2.46 -3.46
CA LEU A 88 20.37 -3.74 -2.92
C LEU A 88 19.40 -4.85 -3.38
N GLY A 89 19.96 -5.98 -3.81
CA GLY A 89 19.17 -7.14 -4.20
C GLY A 89 18.28 -7.60 -3.06
N LEU A 90 17.17 -8.27 -3.37
CA LEU A 90 16.25 -8.77 -2.33
C LEU A 90 16.99 -9.65 -1.31
N GLU A 91 17.94 -10.47 -1.75
CA GLU A 91 18.78 -11.30 -0.87
C GLU A 91 19.65 -10.45 0.07
N GLU A 92 20.23 -9.36 -0.42
CA GLU A 92 21.04 -8.45 0.38
C GLU A 92 20.18 -7.70 1.41
N MET A 93 18.96 -7.31 1.04
CA MET A 93 17.99 -6.70 1.95
C MET A 93 17.54 -7.67 3.05
N ILE A 94 17.31 -8.94 2.69
CA ILE A 94 16.95 -9.99 3.66
C ILE A 94 18.11 -10.24 4.62
N ALA A 95 19.34 -10.35 4.11
CA ALA A 95 20.53 -10.54 4.92
C ALA A 95 20.74 -9.37 5.89
N PHE A 96 20.64 -8.13 5.40
CA PHE A 96 20.73 -6.94 6.24
C PHE A 96 19.66 -6.92 7.34
N GLN A 97 18.41 -7.26 7.01
CA GLN A 97 17.33 -7.31 7.99
C GLN A 97 17.57 -8.39 9.06
N ALA A 98 18.11 -9.55 8.68
CA ALA A 98 18.47 -10.61 9.60
C ALA A 98 19.57 -10.15 10.57
N ASP A 99 20.62 -9.49 10.07
CA ASP A 99 21.72 -8.96 10.88
C ASP A 99 21.22 -7.92 11.89
N VAL A 100 20.38 -6.97 11.44
CA VAL A 100 19.79 -5.94 12.32
C VAL A 100 18.92 -6.59 13.41
N HIS A 101 18.13 -7.59 13.05
CA HIS A 101 17.28 -8.30 14.01
C HIS A 101 18.11 -9.09 15.02
N GLU A 102 19.18 -9.76 14.60
CA GLU A 102 20.08 -10.47 15.50
C GLU A 102 20.74 -9.50 16.49
N CYS A 103 21.31 -8.40 16.00
CA CYS A 103 21.92 -7.37 16.84
C CYS A 103 20.92 -6.82 17.85
N SER A 104 19.72 -6.46 17.41
CA SER A 104 18.67 -5.91 18.27
C SER A 104 18.24 -6.90 19.34
N THR A 105 18.10 -8.18 18.99
CA THR A 105 17.72 -9.24 19.92
C THR A 105 18.82 -9.50 20.96
N ARG A 106 20.09 -9.52 20.53
CA ARG A 106 21.24 -9.68 21.43
C ARG A 106 21.33 -8.52 22.41
N LEU A 107 21.15 -7.28 21.92
CA LEU A 107 21.13 -6.08 22.76
C LEU A 107 19.97 -6.08 23.76
N TYR A 108 18.77 -6.51 23.34
CA TYR A 108 17.60 -6.61 24.22
C TYR A 108 17.79 -7.64 25.34
N ARG A 109 18.60 -8.68 25.09
CA ARG A 109 18.92 -9.74 26.06
C ARG A 109 20.11 -9.41 26.96
N LEU A 110 20.82 -8.31 26.72
CA LEU A 110 21.90 -7.90 27.61
C LEU A 110 21.33 -7.41 28.93
N SER A 111 21.73 -8.05 30.02
CA SER A 111 21.43 -7.56 31.37
C SER A 111 21.99 -6.15 31.53
N TYR A 112 21.25 -5.28 32.21
CA TYR A 112 21.65 -3.90 32.45
C TYR A 112 22.81 -3.85 33.44
N THR A 113 24.02 -4.00 32.93
CA THR A 113 25.27 -3.98 33.70
C THR A 113 26.13 -2.80 33.27
N GLU A 114 27.00 -2.35 34.18
CA GLU A 114 27.96 -1.26 33.96
C GLU A 114 28.84 -1.52 32.71
N GLY A 115 29.24 -2.78 32.50
CA GLY A 115 30.04 -3.21 31.35
C GLY A 115 29.29 -3.10 30.02
N ASN A 116 28.04 -3.55 29.98
CA ASN A 116 27.20 -3.47 28.77
C ASN A 116 26.87 -2.01 28.41
N ARG A 117 26.67 -1.14 29.40
CA ARG A 117 26.51 0.32 29.19
C ARG A 117 27.73 0.95 28.53
N ARG A 118 28.94 0.63 28.99
CA ARG A 118 30.18 1.16 28.38
C ARG A 118 30.36 0.70 26.94
N MET A 119 30.09 -0.57 26.66
CA MET A 119 30.17 -1.14 25.32
C MET A 119 29.21 -0.45 24.34
N LEU A 120 27.96 -0.22 24.76
CA LEU A 120 26.96 0.53 23.98
C LEU A 120 27.37 1.98 23.72
N ALA A 121 27.94 2.66 24.73
CA ALA A 121 28.42 4.03 24.58
C ALA A 121 29.59 4.12 23.58
N GLU A 122 30.48 3.12 23.58
CA GLU A 122 31.61 3.07 22.66
C GLU A 122 31.19 2.77 21.22
N LEU A 123 30.22 1.88 21.01
CA LEU A 123 29.59 1.63 19.71
C LEU A 123 28.92 2.89 19.16
N ARG A 124 28.16 3.60 20.00
CA ARG A 124 27.52 4.88 19.62
C ARG A 124 28.55 5.90 19.14
N ARG A 125 29.72 5.97 19.78
CA ARG A 125 30.80 6.89 19.42
C ARG A 125 31.49 6.52 18.10
N LYS A 126 31.55 5.24 17.73
CA LYS A 126 32.13 4.78 16.46
C LYS A 126 31.19 4.97 15.25
N LEU A 127 29.90 5.13 15.51
CA LEU A 127 28.84 5.32 14.51
C LEU A 127 28.45 6.80 14.30
N SER A 128 29.02 7.72 15.08
CA SER A 128 28.91 9.18 14.91
C SER A 128 30.14 9.72 14.19
#